data_AF-A0AAV7NRU0-F1
#
_entry.id   AF-A0AAV7NRU0-F1
#
_cell.length_a   1.000
_cell.length_b   1.000
_cell.length_c   1.000
_cell.angle_alpha   90.00
_cell.angle_beta   90.00
_cell.angle_gamma   90.00
#
_symmetry.space_group_name_H-M   'P 1'
#
loop_
_entity.id
_entity.type
_entity.pdbx_description
1 polymer ?
#
loop_
_entity_poly.entity_id
_entity_poly.type
_entity_poly.pdbx_seq_one_letter_code
_entity_poly.pdbx_strand_id
1 'polypeptide(L)' 'CSDDLTHKYKGFTVMNEGERYEALRHCRYVDEVIRDAPWTLTSEFLDTQKIDFVAHDDIPYSSAGSDDVYKHIKE' A
#
# COMPACT_ATOMS: atom_id res chain seq x y z
N CYS A 1 1.71 4.28 -0.15
CA CYS A 1 2.70 4.68 0.87
C CYS A 1 3.42 5.97 0.48
N SER A 2 3.54 6.89 1.44
CA SER A 2 4.41 8.07 1.40
C SER A 2 5.89 7.70 1.38
N ASP A 3 6.75 8.67 1.06
CA ASP A 3 8.20 8.49 1.10
C ASP A 3 8.68 8.21 2.54
N ASP A 4 8.18 8.95 3.53
CA ASP A 4 8.50 8.74 4.95
C ASP A 4 8.26 7.29 5.40
N LEU A 5 7.08 6.76 5.06
CA LEU A 5 6.69 5.40 5.42
C LEU A 5 7.53 4.36 4.67
N THR A 6 7.81 4.62 3.40
CA THR A 6 8.62 3.73 2.55
C THR A 6 10.07 3.68 3.05
N HIS A 7 10.66 4.82 3.40
CA HIS A 7 12.03 4.90 3.92
C HIS A 7 12.14 4.22 5.29
N LYS A 8 11.09 4.32 6.13
CA LYS A 8 11.06 3.69 7.45
C LYS A 8 11.00 2.15 7.40
N TYR A 9 10.20 1.59 6.48
CA TYR A 9 9.87 0.16 6.52
C TYR A 9 10.42 -0.67 5.36
N LYS A 10 11.04 -0.04 4.34
CA LYS A 10 11.58 -0.73 3.17
C LYS A 10 12.93 -0.18 2.70
N GLY A 11 13.04 1.14 2.50
CA GLY A 11 14.29 1.78 2.06
C GLY A 11 14.04 3.01 1.17
N PHE A 12 15.13 3.58 0.65
CA PHE A 12 15.10 4.81 -0.14
C PHE A 12 14.40 4.64 -1.50
N THR A 13 13.72 5.70 -1.93
CA THR A 13 13.06 5.80 -3.22
C THR A 13 13.88 6.72 -4.15
N VAL A 14 13.96 6.34 -5.43
CA VAL A 14 14.56 7.23 -6.46
C VAL A 14 13.54 8.28 -6.89
N MET A 15 12.30 7.85 -7.15
CA MET A 15 11.18 8.74 -7.44
C MET A 15 10.48 9.13 -6.14
N ASN A 16 10.21 10.42 -5.96
CA ASN A 16 9.47 10.91 -4.80
C ASN A 16 8.00 10.48 -4.88
N GLU A 17 7.28 10.60 -3.77
CA GLU A 17 5.89 10.17 -3.67
C GLU A 17 4.96 10.85 -4.67
N GLY A 18 5.18 12.14 -4.97
CA GLY A 18 4.40 12.88 -5.96
C GLY A 18 4.57 12.30 -7.36
N GLU A 19 5.81 12.03 -7.77
CA GLU A 19 6.13 11.38 -9.05
C GLU A 19 5.52 9.99 -9.15
N ARG A 20 5.56 9.21 -8.05
CA ARG A 20 4.94 7.88 -7.99
C ARG A 20 3.41 7.94 -8.05
N TYR A 21 2.79 8.92 -7.42
CA TYR A 21 1.34 9.13 -7.50
C TYR A 21 0.91 9.48 -8.92
N GLU A 22 1.67 10.34 -9.61
CA GLU A 22 1.38 10.70 -11.00
C GLU A 22 1.58 9.50 -11.95
N ALA A 23 2.64 8.72 -11.74
CA ALA A 23 2.87 7.51 -12.52
C ALA A 23 1.68 6.53 -12.47
N LEU A 24 1.03 6.37 -11.31
CA LEU A 24 -0.15 5.51 -11.17
C LEU A 24 -1.38 6.04 -11.91
N ARG A 25 -1.58 7.36 -11.97
CA ARG A 25 -2.71 7.98 -12.68
C ARG A 25 -2.69 7.74 -14.19
N HIS A 26 -1.52 7.41 -14.75
CA HIS A 26 -1.36 7.08 -16.16
C HIS A 26 -1.43 5.58 -16.45
N CYS A 27 -1.67 4.74 -15.44
CA CYS A 27 -1.84 3.30 -15.64
C CYS A 27 -3.24 2.99 -16.22
N ARG A 28 -3.28 2.23 -17.31
CA ARG A 28 -4.52 1.90 -18.05
C ARG A 28 -5.61 1.25 -17.19
N TYR A 29 -5.23 0.48 -16.17
CA TYR A 29 -6.12 -0.34 -15.37
C TYR A 29 -6.48 0.29 -14.01
N VAL A 30 -6.06 1.53 -13.77
CA VAL A 30 -6.30 2.23 -12.50
C VAL A 30 -7.43 3.22 -12.69
N ASP A 31 -8.50 3.06 -11.91
CA ASP A 31 -9.64 4.00 -11.88
C ASP A 31 -9.45 5.11 -10.84
N GLU A 32 -8.90 4.77 -9.66
CA GLU A 32 -8.69 5.71 -8.54
C GLU A 32 -7.31 5.50 -7.88
N VAL A 33 -6.70 6.60 -7.40
CA VAL A 33 -5.41 6.58 -6.70
C VAL A 33 -5.56 7.16 -5.30
N ILE A 34 -5.42 6.31 -4.29
CA ILE A 34 -5.37 6.71 -2.87
C ILE A 34 -3.92 7.06 -2.51
N ARG A 35 -3.69 8.33 -2.19
CA ARG A 35 -2.38 8.84 -1.74
C ARG A 35 -2.17 8.56 -0.26
N ASP A 36 -0.91 8.56 0.17
CA ASP A 36 -0.51 8.27 1.56
C ASP A 36 -1.14 6.98 2.14
N ALA A 37 -1.28 5.95 1.31
CA ALA A 37 -1.83 4.67 1.75
C ALA A 37 -1.00 4.07 2.91
N PRO A 38 -1.66 3.46 3.92
CA PRO A 38 -1.02 2.95 5.13
C PRO A 38 -0.13 1.73 4.83
N TRP A 39 0.82 1.44 5.74
CA TRP A 39 1.73 0.30 5.60
C TRP A 39 1.05 -1.03 5.88
N THR A 40 0.22 -1.06 6.92
CA THR A 40 -0.67 -2.16 7.28
C THR A 40 -2.09 -1.65 7.15
N LEU A 41 -2.94 -2.39 6.43
CA LEU A 41 -4.35 -2.04 6.27
C LEU A 41 -5.06 -2.15 7.63
N THR A 42 -6.05 -1.29 7.86
CA THR A 42 -6.92 -1.32 9.05
C THR A 42 -8.36 -1.53 8.60
N SER A 43 -9.20 -2.13 9.45
CA SER A 43 -10.62 -2.29 9.13
C SER A 43 -11.30 -0.95 8.82
N GLU A 44 -10.96 0.11 9.56
CA GLU A 44 -11.47 1.46 9.30
C GLU A 44 -11.10 1.97 7.90
N PHE A 45 -9.87 1.70 7.44
CA PHE A 45 -9.45 2.07 6.09
C PHE A 45 -10.24 1.32 5.03
N LEU A 46 -10.42 0.00 5.20
CA LEU A 46 -11.20 -0.83 4.29
C LEU A 46 -12.66 -0.38 4.21
N ASP A 47 -13.27 -0.09 5.34
CA ASP A 47 -14.66 0.37 5.43
C ASP A 47 -14.83 1.77 4.80
N THR A 48 -13.92 2.69 5.10
CA THR A 48 -13.97 4.06 4.57
C THR A 48 -13.82 4.10 3.06
N GLN A 49 -12.93 3.27 2.51
CA GLN A 49 -12.67 3.17 1.07
C GLN A 49 -13.59 2.16 0.37
N LYS A 50 -14.43 1.43 1.13
CA LYS A 50 -15.36 0.40 0.62
C LYS A 50 -14.65 -0.68 -0.20
N ILE A 51 -13.56 -1.22 0.34
CA ILE A 51 -12.73 -2.22 -0.34
C ILE A 51 -13.32 -3.62 -0.10
N ASP A 52 -13.73 -4.30 -1.17
CA ASP A 52 -14.23 -5.68 -1.10
C ASP A 52 -13.11 -6.73 -1.09
N PHE A 53 -12.03 -6.49 -1.85
CA PHE A 53 -10.91 -7.41 -2.00
C PHE A 53 -9.58 -6.66 -2.11
N VAL A 54 -8.50 -7.29 -1.64
CA VAL A 54 -7.13 -6.77 -1.74
C VAL A 54 -6.31 -7.65 -2.66
N ALA A 55 -5.61 -7.04 -3.62
CA ALA A 55 -4.75 -7.74 -4.58
C ALA A 55 -3.27 -7.41 -4.31
N HIS A 56 -2.48 -8.46 -4.03
CA HIS A 56 -1.03 -8.46 -3.92
C HIS A 56 -0.52 -9.88 -4.26
N ASP A 57 0.78 -10.07 -4.49
CA ASP A 57 1.33 -11.44 -4.55
C ASP A 57 1.12 -12.19 -3.22
N ASP A 58 1.18 -13.52 -3.27
CA ASP A 58 0.88 -14.39 -2.12
C ASP A 58 2.07 -14.58 -1.16
N ILE A 59 3.24 -13.99 -1.46
CA ILE A 59 4.42 -14.13 -0.61
C ILE A 59 4.16 -13.36 0.71
N PRO A 60 4.40 -13.97 1.89
CA PRO A 60 4.29 -13.28 3.17
C PRO A 60 5.13 -12.00 3.18
N TYR A 61 4.50 -10.86 3.46
CA TYR A 61 5.18 -9.58 3.45
C TYR A 61 5.64 -9.19 4.86
N SER A 62 6.86 -9.61 5.21
CA SER A 62 7.44 -9.37 6.53
C SER A 62 7.98 -7.95 6.66
N SER A 63 7.32 -7.12 7.47
CA SER A 63 7.75 -5.74 7.74
C SER A 63 7.03 -5.20 8.98
N ALA A 64 7.52 -4.07 9.53
CA ALA A 64 6.93 -3.38 10.68
C ALA A 64 6.69 -4.26 11.92
N GLY A 65 7.51 -5.29 12.13
CA GLY A 65 7.37 -6.24 13.24
C GLY A 65 6.28 -7.31 13.05
N SER A 66 5.72 -7.42 11.84
CA SER A 66 4.82 -8.50 11.42
C SER A 66 5.55 -9.47 10.49
N ASP A 67 5.26 -10.77 10.64
CA ASP A 67 5.72 -11.80 9.69
C ASP A 67 4.98 -11.71 8.35
N ASP A 68 3.73 -11.24 8.35
CA ASP A 68 2.94 -10.91 7.16
C ASP A 68 1.94 -9.79 7.47
N VAL A 69 2.13 -8.61 6.87
CA VAL A 69 1.21 -7.48 7.07
C VAL A 69 -0.18 -7.75 6.47
N TYR A 70 -0.31 -8.70 5.54
CA TYR A 70 -1.58 -9.09 4.93
C TYR A 70 -2.27 -10.26 5.63
N LYS A 71 -1.70 -10.82 6.71
CA LYS A 71 -2.24 -12.01 7.37
C LYS A 71 -3.73 -11.90 7.70
N HIS A 72 -4.12 -10.79 8.33
CA HIS A 72 -5.50 -10.52 8.74
C HIS A 72 -6.46 -10.24 7.57
N ILE A 73 -5.95 -10.06 6.35
CA ILE A 73 -6.74 -9.90 5.13
C ILE A 73 -6.95 -11.25 4.43
N LYS A 74 -6.04 -12.21 4.66
CA LYS A 74 -6.11 -13.56 4.08
C LYS A 74 -7.03 -14.50 4.86
N GLU A 75 -7.27 -14.22 6.14
CA GLU A 75 -8.13 -15.00 7.06
C GLU A 75 -9.59 -14.53 7.01
#